data_AF-A0A1M7SRQ7-F1
#
_entry.id   AF-A0A1M7SRQ7-F1
#
_cell.length_a   1.000
_cell.length_b   1.000
_cell.length_c   1.000
_cell.angle_alpha   90.00
_cell.angle_beta   90.00
_cell.angle_gamma   90.00
#
_symmetry.space_group_name_H-M   'P 1'
#
loop_
_entity.id
_entity.type
_entity.pdbx_description
1 polymer ?
#
loop_
_entity_poly.entity_id
_entity_poly.type
_entity_poly.pdbx_seq_one_letter_code
_entity_poly.pdbx_strand_id
1 'polypeptide(L)'
;MTRMWGVNPKKMCRKHLLGEHVEMHMLASSIDTGRSVKGFQDNNCLDAPLIEERHNQLADEMLRRGYKHNSPLYHQNNLASTPIDVDASYKELIARCRECYKLSLEG
;
A
#
# COMPACT_ATOMS: atom_id res chain seq x y z
N MET A 1 -0.37 5.61 9.47
CA MET A 1 -1.54 6.28 8.89
C MET A 1 -1.90 5.43 7.70
N THR A 2 -3.15 4.97 7.64
CA THR A 2 -3.65 4.11 6.58
C THR A 2 -3.49 4.76 5.22
N ARG A 3 -2.60 4.21 4.38
CA ARG A 3 -2.48 4.63 2.98
C ARG A 3 -1.89 3.56 2.10
N MET A 4 -2.30 3.59 0.84
CA MET A 4 -1.58 3.00 -0.27
C MET A 4 -0.48 3.98 -0.70
N TRP A 5 0.79 3.54 -0.71
CA TRP A 5 1.92 4.39 -1.11
C TRP A 5 2.09 4.44 -2.63
N GLY A 6 1.67 3.39 -3.36
CA GLY A 6 1.92 3.25 -4.80
C GLY A 6 3.41 3.11 -5.18
N VAL A 7 4.33 3.26 -4.22
CA VAL A 7 5.78 3.13 -4.41
C VAL A 7 6.15 1.67 -4.69
N ASN A 8 7.18 1.45 -5.51
CA ASN A 8 7.76 0.12 -5.73
C ASN A 8 8.12 -0.54 -4.37
N PRO A 9 7.56 -1.71 -4.02
CA PRO A 9 7.80 -2.37 -2.74
C PRO A 9 9.28 -2.60 -2.41
N LYS A 10 10.15 -2.80 -3.41
CA LYS A 10 11.61 -2.96 -3.23
C LYS A 10 12.26 -1.75 -2.54
N LYS A 11 11.69 -0.55 -2.72
CA LYS A 11 12.18 0.70 -2.13
C LYS A 11 11.61 0.98 -0.73
N MET A 12 10.76 0.09 -0.21
CA MET A 12 10.14 0.25 1.10
C MET A 12 10.90 -0.53 2.16
N CYS A 13 11.18 0.09 3.32
CA CYS A 13 11.73 -0.64 4.45
C CYS A 13 10.70 -1.63 5.01
N ARG A 14 11.15 -2.57 5.85
CA ARG A 14 10.28 -3.60 6.45
C ARG A 14 9.03 -3.01 7.09
N LYS A 15 9.16 -1.91 7.84
CA LYS A 15 8.04 -1.27 8.54
C LYS A 15 6.96 -0.77 7.58
N HIS A 16 7.36 -0.10 6.49
CA HIS A 16 6.40 0.44 5.54
C HIS A 16 5.81 -0.65 4.64
N LEU A 17 6.61 -1.64 4.24
CA LEU A 17 6.13 -2.78 3.45
C LEU A 17 5.04 -3.56 4.21
N LEU A 18 5.33 -3.96 5.46
CA LEU A 18 4.36 -4.69 6.29
C LEU A 18 3.20 -3.80 6.74
N GLY A 19 3.44 -2.51 6.97
CA GLY A 19 2.41 -1.56 7.37
C GLY A 19 1.36 -1.40 6.27
N GLU A 20 1.80 -1.14 5.04
CA GLU A 20 0.87 -1.01 3.90
C GLU A 20 0.14 -2.33 3.63
N HIS A 21 0.83 -3.47 3.73
CA HIS A 21 0.23 -4.80 3.55
C HIS A 21 -0.96 -5.03 4.49
N VAL A 22 -0.81 -4.72 5.78
CA VAL A 22 -1.89 -4.84 6.77
C VAL A 22 -3.00 -3.82 6.52
N GLU A 23 -2.65 -2.60 6.10
CA GLU A 23 -3.62 -1.55 5.80
C GLU A 23 -4.51 -1.92 4.60
N MET A 24 -4.04 -2.71 3.62
CA MET A 24 -4.88 -3.22 2.53
C MET A 24 -6.01 -4.13 3.04
N HIS A 25 -5.73 -5.03 4.00
CA HIS A 25 -6.77 -5.84 4.65
C HIS A 25 -7.80 -4.99 5.38
N MET A 26 -7.34 -3.94 6.07
CA MET A 26 -8.22 -3.03 6.81
C MET A 26 -9.14 -2.24 5.86
N LEU A 27 -8.62 -1.76 4.74
CA LEU A 27 -9.38 -1.00 3.73
C LEU A 27 -10.39 -1.90 3.01
N ALA A 28 -9.98 -3.10 2.58
CA ALA A 28 -10.89 -4.09 2.00
C ALA A 28 -12.05 -4.39 2.96
N SER A 29 -11.74 -4.73 4.22
CA SER A 29 -12.75 -5.00 5.25
C SER A 29 -13.68 -3.81 5.50
N SER A 30 -13.16 -2.58 5.43
CA SER A 30 -13.99 -1.37 5.59
C SER A 30 -15.00 -1.24 4.45
N ILE A 31 -14.55 -1.43 3.20
CA ILE A 31 -15.41 -1.40 2.02
C ILE A 31 -16.45 -2.53 2.08
N ASP A 32 -16.03 -3.75 2.40
CA ASP A 32 -16.91 -4.93 2.46
C ASP A 32 -18.00 -4.80 3.54
N THR A 33 -17.71 -4.05 4.61
CA THR A 33 -18.68 -3.75 5.68
C THR A 33 -19.50 -2.48 5.45
N GLY A 34 -19.41 -1.88 4.25
CA GLY A 34 -20.16 -0.68 3.89
C GLY A 34 -19.68 0.60 4.59
N ARG A 35 -18.48 0.58 5.20
CA ARG A 35 -17.88 1.76 5.81
C ARG A 35 -17.27 2.65 4.73
N SER A 36 -17.46 3.95 4.87
CA SER A 36 -16.92 4.91 3.92
C SER A 36 -15.40 4.96 3.98
N VAL A 37 -14.76 4.85 2.81
CA VAL A 37 -13.32 5.09 2.61
C VAL A 37 -13.06 6.40 1.85
N LYS A 38 -14.09 7.22 1.64
CA LYS A 38 -14.02 8.44 0.83
C LYS A 38 -12.92 9.40 1.31
N GLY A 39 -12.74 9.53 2.62
CA GLY A 39 -11.66 10.36 3.17
C GLY A 39 -10.26 9.93 2.72
N PHE A 40 -10.02 8.64 2.47
CA PHE A 40 -8.73 8.18 1.95
C PHE A 40 -8.57 8.49 0.46
N GLN A 41 -9.64 8.34 -0.32
CA GLN A 41 -9.65 8.70 -1.75
C GLN A 41 -9.44 10.21 -1.94
N ASP A 42 -10.16 11.04 -1.17
CA ASP A 42 -10.07 12.50 -1.24
C ASP A 42 -8.69 13.05 -0.86
N ASN A 43 -7.91 12.28 -0.10
CA ASN A 43 -6.54 12.62 0.31
C ASN A 43 -5.46 11.89 -0.51
N ASN A 44 -5.80 11.32 -1.68
CA ASN A 44 -4.87 10.57 -2.55
C ASN A 44 -4.13 9.43 -1.82
N CYS A 45 -4.77 8.82 -0.82
CA CYS A 45 -4.21 7.76 0.00
C CYS A 45 -4.74 6.38 -0.38
N LEU A 46 -5.71 6.28 -1.30
CA LEU A 46 -6.33 5.02 -1.69
C LEU A 46 -6.89 5.09 -3.11
N ASP A 47 -6.48 4.14 -3.94
CA ASP A 47 -7.18 3.77 -5.17
C ASP A 47 -7.89 2.42 -4.94
N ALA A 48 -9.18 2.46 -4.63
CA ALA A 48 -9.90 1.30 -4.10
C ALA A 48 -9.93 0.08 -5.05
N PRO A 49 -10.11 0.24 -6.38
CA PRO A 49 -10.00 -0.88 -7.31
C PRO A 49 -8.66 -1.60 -7.30
N LEU A 50 -7.57 -0.96 -6.83
CA LEU A 50 -6.22 -1.53 -6.84
C LEU A 50 -5.82 -2.24 -5.55
N ILE A 51 -6.71 -2.35 -4.55
CA ILE A 51 -6.37 -2.93 -3.24
C ILE A 51 -5.81 -4.37 -3.36
N GLU A 52 -6.46 -5.24 -4.13
CA GLU A 52 -6.02 -6.63 -4.30
C GLU A 52 -4.69 -6.72 -5.04
N GLU A 53 -4.56 -6.01 -6.16
CA GLU A 53 -3.31 -5.99 -6.94
C GLU A 53 -2.16 -5.46 -6.08
N ARG A 54 -2.39 -4.35 -5.36
CA ARG A 54 -1.38 -3.76 -4.48
C ARG A 54 -0.98 -4.69 -3.35
N HIS A 55 -1.96 -5.34 -2.70
CA HIS A 55 -1.68 -6.35 -1.68
C HIS A 55 -0.74 -7.43 -2.22
N ASN A 56 -1.00 -7.94 -3.43
CA ASN A 56 -0.19 -9.00 -4.05
C ASN A 56 1.23 -8.52 -4.35
N GLN A 57 1.41 -7.30 -4.87
CA GLN A 57 2.74 -6.70 -5.06
C GLN A 57 3.54 -6.61 -3.75
N LEU A 58 2.88 -6.26 -2.64
CA LEU A 58 3.51 -6.20 -1.32
C LEU A 58 3.86 -7.60 -0.81
N ALA A 59 2.95 -8.56 -0.98
CA ALA A 59 3.15 -9.96 -0.61
C ALA A 59 4.32 -10.60 -1.38
N ASP A 60 4.43 -10.34 -2.67
CA ASP A 60 5.54 -10.83 -3.51
C ASP A 60 6.89 -10.34 -2.98
N GLU A 61 6.97 -9.06 -2.63
CA GLU A 61 8.19 -8.48 -2.05
C GLU A 61 8.47 -9.03 -0.64
N MET A 62 7.43 -9.28 0.17
CA MET A 62 7.56 -9.95 1.45
C MET A 62 8.15 -11.36 1.30
N LEU A 63 7.61 -12.15 0.36
CA LEU A 63 8.11 -13.50 0.04
C LEU A 63 9.56 -13.45 -0.46
N ARG A 64 9.88 -12.49 -1.34
CA ARG A 64 11.25 -12.29 -1.84
C ARG A 64 12.25 -12.00 -0.73
N ARG A 65 11.83 -11.30 0.33
CA ARG A 65 12.65 -11.02 1.54
C ARG A 65 12.67 -12.16 2.55
N GLY A 66 12.03 -13.30 2.26
CA GLY A 66 11.95 -14.46 3.14
C GLY A 66 10.92 -14.34 4.27
N TYR A 67 9.96 -13.42 4.17
CA TYR A 67 8.85 -13.36 5.12
C TYR A 67 7.81 -14.42 4.79
N LYS A 68 7.15 -14.93 5.83
CA LYS A 68 5.98 -15.81 5.65
C LYS A 68 4.76 -14.95 5.36
N HIS A 69 4.07 -15.23 4.26
CA HIS A 69 2.77 -14.62 3.93
C HIS A 69 1.74 -15.74 3.81
N ASN A 70 0.71 -15.69 4.65
CA ASN A 70 -0.34 -16.72 4.76
C ASN A 70 -1.75 -16.08 4.78
N SER A 71 -1.86 -14.84 4.31
CA SER A 71 -3.09 -14.05 4.36
C SER A 71 -3.39 -13.52 2.96
N PRO A 72 -3.81 -14.37 2.01
CA PRO A 72 -4.27 -13.89 0.72
C PRO A 72 -5.46 -12.93 0.91
N LEU A 73 -5.56 -11.94 0.03
CA LEU A 73 -6.63 -10.97 0.00
C LEU A 73 -7.31 -11.09 -1.35
N TYR A 74 -8.61 -11.38 -1.35
CA TYR A 74 -9.46 -11.36 -2.52
C TYR A 74 -10.49 -10.27 -2.28
N HIS A 75 -10.47 -9.22 -3.10
CA HIS A 75 -11.33 -8.06 -2.87
C HIS A 75 -11.70 -7.41 -4.19
N GLN A 76 -13.01 -7.34 -4.42
CA GLN A 76 -13.59 -6.62 -5.53
C GLN A 76 -14.55 -5.57 -4.98
N ASN A 77 -14.51 -4.39 -5.56
CA ASN A 77 -15.40 -3.30 -5.21
C ASN A 77 -15.84 -2.54 -6.46
N ASN A 78 -16.95 -1.81 -6.33
CA ASN A 78 -17.51 -0.98 -7.40
C ASN A 78 -17.21 0.52 -7.18
N LEU A 79 -16.22 0.83 -6.33
CA LEU A 79 -15.85 2.22 -6.09
C LEU A 79 -15.07 2.75 -7.30
N ALA A 80 -15.25 4.04 -7.59
CA ALA A 80 -14.51 4.68 -8.66
C ALA A 80 -13.00 4.70 -8.34
N SER A 81 -12.17 4.52 -9.37
CA SER A 81 -10.73 4.68 -9.24
C SER A 81 -10.40 6.13 -8.87
N THR A 82 -9.46 6.30 -7.95
CA THR A 82 -8.92 7.60 -7.54
C THR A 82 -7.40 7.48 -7.53
N PRO A 83 -6.73 7.89 -8.61
CA PRO A 83 -5.30 7.67 -8.76
C PRO A 83 -4.49 8.31 -7.64
N ILE A 84 -3.52 7.56 -7.13
CA ILE A 84 -2.56 8.05 -6.14
C ILE A 84 -1.44 8.79 -6.86
N ASP A 85 -1.04 9.94 -6.33
CA ASP A 85 0.18 10.61 -6.77
C ASP A 85 1.39 9.85 -6.22
N VAL A 86 1.91 8.94 -7.04
CA VAL A 86 3.04 8.07 -6.69
C VAL A 86 4.32 8.87 -6.48
N ASP A 87 4.54 9.95 -7.25
CA ASP A 87 5.73 10.78 -7.14
C ASP A 87 5.72 11.59 -5.83
N ALA A 88 4.59 12.17 -5.47
CA ALA A 88 4.41 12.84 -4.18
C ALA A 88 4.56 11.84 -3.02
N SER A 89 3.93 10.67 -3.12
CA SER A 89 4.03 9.59 -2.12
C SER A 89 5.46 9.11 -1.93
N TYR A 90 6.22 8.98 -3.02
CA TYR A 90 7.62 8.60 -2.99
C TYR A 90 8.49 9.66 -2.31
N LYS A 91 8.34 10.94 -2.69
CA LYS A 91 9.06 12.06 -2.06
C LYS A 91 8.76 12.14 -0.56
N GLU A 92 7.51 11.96 -0.17
CA GLU A 92 7.10 11.94 1.23
C GLU A 92 7.72 10.75 1.98
N LEU A 93 7.68 9.54 1.40
CA LEU A 93 8.21 8.33 2.02
C LEU A 93 9.70 8.48 2.36
N ILE A 94 10.51 8.93 1.39
CA ILE A 94 11.96 9.05 1.57
C ILE A 94 12.32 10.24 2.47
N ALA A 95 11.54 11.33 2.44
CA ALA A 95 11.74 12.47 3.34
C ALA A 95 11.48 12.09 4.80
N ARG A 96 10.52 11.19 5.06
CA ARG A 96 10.11 10.79 6.41
C ARG A 96 10.84 9.56 6.93
N CYS A 97 11.46 8.75 6.07
CA CYS A 97 12.08 7.49 6.45
C CYS A 97 13.49 7.32 5.86
N ARG A 98 14.49 7.40 6.74
CA ARG A 98 15.90 7.21 6.38
C ARG A 98 16.19 5.83 5.76
N GLU A 99 15.49 4.77 6.19
CA GLU A 99 15.69 3.42 5.64
C GLU A 99 15.14 3.33 4.20
N CYS A 100 13.93 3.82 3.96
CA CYS A 100 13.38 3.89 2.60
C CYS A 100 14.24 4.78 1.70
N TYR A 101 14.78 5.88 2.22
CA TYR A 101 15.72 6.72 1.49
C TYR A 101 16.98 5.93 1.07
N LYS A 102 17.60 5.15 1.97
CA LYS A 102 18.76 4.32 1.61
C LYS A 102 18.44 3.29 0.53
N LEU A 103 17.35 2.53 0.71
CA LEU A 103 16.88 1.56 -0.28
C LEU A 103 16.57 2.20 -1.65
N SER A 104 16.22 3.49 -1.66
CA SER A 104 15.97 4.23 -2.88
C SER A 104 17.22 4.54 -3.71
N LEU A 105 18.39 4.50 -3.08
CA LEU A 105 19.70 4.74 -3.70
C LEU A 105 20.37 3.46 -4.19
N GLU A 106 19.98 2.30 -3.65
CA GLU A 106 20.57 0.98 -3.92
C GLU A 106 20.01 0.32 -5.21
N GLY A 107 19.73 1.13 -6.23
CA GLY A 107 19.08 0.72 -7.49
C GLY A 107 19.88 -0.29 -8.32
#